data_AF-A0A7W1LP59-F1
#
_entry.id   AF-A0A7W1LP59-F1
#
_cell.length_a   1.000
_cell.length_b   1.000
_cell.length_c   1.000
_cell.angle_alpha   90.00
_cell.angle_beta   90.00
_cell.angle_gamma   90.00
#
_symmetry.space_group_name_H-M   'P 1'
#
loop_
_entity.id
_entity.type
_entity.pdbx_description
1 polymer ?
#
loop_
_entity_poly.entity_id
_entity_poly.type
_entity_poly.pdbx_seq_one_letter_code
_entity_poly.pdbx_strand_id
1 'polypeptide(L)'
;MTVSESAVYSAAFPAVRSARVTLTLADGRIQSAETTASEGATGSPLTDPEVTEKFRRFAHPVLGVARSDRIEAAVAARAADGPARSLLEDVLTVP
;
A
#
# COMPACT_ATOMS: atom_id res chain seq x y z
N MET A 1 20.33 -15.53 2.76
CA MET A 1 19.29 -14.76 3.47
C MET A 1 18.68 -15.68 4.51
N THR A 2 18.60 -15.23 5.75
CA THR A 2 17.95 -15.96 6.85
C THR A 2 16.78 -15.15 7.37
N VAL A 3 15.74 -15.83 7.83
CA VAL A 3 14.56 -15.22 8.45
C VAL A 3 14.31 -15.96 9.76
N SER A 4 14.05 -15.22 10.82
CA SER A 4 13.73 -15.78 12.14
C SER A 4 12.65 -14.94 12.80
N GLU A 5 11.77 -15.61 13.53
CA GLU A 5 10.75 -14.96 14.33
C GLU A 5 11.36 -14.35 15.61
N SER A 6 10.80 -13.23 16.07
CA SER A 6 11.15 -12.60 17.33
C SER A 6 9.95 -12.68 18.26
N ALA A 7 10.11 -13.34 19.40
CA ALA A 7 9.04 -13.46 20.41
C ALA A 7 8.50 -12.07 20.85
N VAL A 8 9.38 -11.06 20.89
CA VAL A 8 9.00 -9.67 21.23
C VAL A 8 8.08 -9.07 20.16
N TYR A 9 8.40 -9.26 18.88
CA TYR A 9 7.58 -8.72 17.79
C TYR A 9 6.27 -9.48 17.65
N SER A 10 6.29 -10.80 17.82
CA SER A 10 5.09 -11.62 17.76
C SER A 10 4.11 -11.27 18.88
N ALA A 11 4.60 -10.94 20.09
CA ALA A 11 3.74 -10.51 21.19
C ALA A 11 3.03 -9.15 20.92
N ALA A 12 3.59 -8.30 20.07
CA ALA A 12 3.01 -7.00 19.73
C ALA A 12 2.07 -7.05 18.50
N PHE A 13 2.10 -8.14 17.74
CA PHE A 13 1.23 -8.36 16.59
C PHE A 13 -0.21 -8.66 17.04
N PRO A 14 -1.26 -8.19 16.35
CA PRO A 14 -1.26 -7.42 15.09
C PRO A 14 -1.22 -5.89 15.26
N ALA A 15 -1.25 -5.39 16.49
CA ALA A 15 -1.31 -3.97 16.78
C ALA A 15 -0.08 -3.22 16.24
N VAL A 16 1.09 -3.85 16.34
CA VAL A 16 2.36 -3.35 15.80
C VAL A 16 2.95 -4.41 14.89
N ARG A 17 3.42 -4.00 13.70
CA ARG A 17 3.99 -4.89 12.69
C ARG A 17 5.47 -4.60 12.55
N SER A 18 6.23 -4.98 13.58
CA SER A 18 7.66 -4.71 13.63
C SER A 18 8.46 -5.65 12.75
N ALA A 19 9.56 -5.13 12.18
CA ALA A 19 10.55 -5.90 11.47
C ALA A 19 11.95 -5.30 11.67
N ARG A 20 12.96 -6.16 11.75
CA ARG A 20 14.37 -5.75 11.75
C ARG A 20 15.09 -6.44 10.60
N VAL A 21 15.92 -5.66 9.91
CA VAL A 21 16.82 -6.16 8.86
C VAL A 21 18.25 -5.88 9.30
N THR A 22 19.11 -6.88 9.15
CA THR A 22 20.55 -6.77 9.35
C THR A 22 21.25 -7.16 8.05
N LEU A 23 22.14 -6.30 7.57
CA LEU A 23 22.96 -6.47 6.38
C LEU A 23 24.41 -6.62 6.79
N THR A 24 25.05 -7.70 6.35
CA THR A 24 26.51 -7.85 6.39
C THR A 24 27.05 -7.54 5.01
N LEU A 25 27.86 -6.50 4.91
CA LEU A 25 28.50 -6.07 3.67
C LEU A 25 29.70 -6.97 3.35
N ALA A 26 30.14 -6.97 2.08
CA ALA A 26 31.26 -7.79 1.62
C ALA A 26 32.60 -7.46 2.33
N ASP A 27 32.73 -6.22 2.84
CA ASP A 27 33.88 -5.79 3.64
C ASP A 27 33.76 -6.15 5.14
N GLY A 28 32.73 -6.91 5.51
CA GLY A 28 32.47 -7.38 6.88
C GLY A 28 31.71 -6.38 7.76
N ARG A 29 31.44 -5.15 7.31
CA ARG A 29 30.64 -4.20 8.08
C ARG A 29 29.20 -4.67 8.22
N ILE A 30 28.58 -4.37 9.37
CA ILE A 30 27.19 -4.72 9.66
C ILE A 30 26.35 -3.44 9.77
N GLN A 31 25.21 -3.41 9.08
CA GLN A 31 24.20 -2.35 9.19
C GLN A 31 22.90 -2.98 9.64
N SER A 32 22.18 -2.37 10.57
CA SER A 32 20.87 -2.86 11.02
C SER A 32 19.87 -1.73 11.11
N ALA A 33 18.65 -2.00 10.68
CA ALA A 33 17.52 -1.09 10.79
C ALA A 33 16.30 -1.84 11.31
N GLU A 34 15.51 -1.17 12.14
CA GLU A 34 14.24 -1.67 12.65
C GLU A 34 13.13 -0.67 12.32
N THR A 35 11.96 -1.19 11.98
CA THR A 35 10.73 -0.42 11.88
C THR A 35 9.64 -1.07 12.70
N THR A 36 8.75 -0.25 13.26
CA THR A 36 7.58 -0.68 14.04
C THR A 36 6.27 -0.51 13.27
N ALA A 37 6.29 0.19 12.12
CA ALA A 37 5.12 0.40 11.28
C ALA A 37 5.51 0.55 9.80
N SER A 38 4.61 0.13 8.92
CA SER A 38 4.66 0.48 7.50
C SER A 38 3.86 1.75 7.24
N GLU A 39 4.28 2.56 6.27
CA GLU A 39 3.45 3.63 5.74
C GLU A 39 2.12 3.08 5.23
N GLY A 40 1.01 3.77 5.53
CA GLY A 40 -0.35 3.30 5.25
C GLY A 40 -0.88 2.27 6.26
N ALA A 41 -0.19 2.03 7.37
CA ALA A 41 -0.75 1.26 8.48
C ALA A 41 -1.91 2.02 9.15
N THR A 42 -2.76 1.33 9.91
CA THR A 42 -3.90 1.95 10.61
C THR A 42 -3.49 3.12 11.51
N GLY A 43 -2.31 3.05 12.15
CA GLY A 43 -1.77 4.14 12.98
C GLY A 43 -1.00 5.22 12.22
N SER A 44 -0.79 5.04 10.91
CA SER A 44 -0.11 5.98 10.01
C SER A 44 -0.72 5.86 8.61
N PRO A 45 -2.00 6.25 8.44
CA PRO A 45 -2.68 6.14 7.17
C PRO A 45 -2.04 7.08 6.14
N LEU A 46 -2.10 6.69 4.86
CA LEU A 46 -1.76 7.58 3.77
C LEU A 46 -2.80 8.70 3.69
N THR A 47 -2.35 9.88 3.28
CA THR A 47 -3.22 10.99 2.91
C THR A 47 -3.96 10.71 1.61
N ASP A 48 -5.09 11.37 1.38
CA ASP A 48 -5.86 11.19 0.13
C ASP A 48 -5.02 11.44 -1.15
N PRO A 49 -4.13 12.46 -1.20
CA PRO A 49 -3.23 12.62 -2.35
C PRO A 49 -2.24 11.47 -2.53
N GLU A 50 -1.70 10.91 -1.44
CA GLU A 50 -0.78 9.76 -1.52
C GLU A 50 -1.48 8.48 -1.99
N VAL A 51 -2.73 8.26 -1.54
CA VAL A 51 -3.57 7.16 -2.04
C VAL A 51 -3.88 7.36 -3.53
N THR A 52 -4.21 8.58 -3.93
CA THR A 52 -4.52 8.94 -5.32
C THR A 52 -3.32 8.74 -6.23
N GLU A 53 -2.14 9.22 -5.82
CA GLU A 53 -0.90 9.05 -6.59
C GLU A 53 -0.52 7.57 -6.70
N LYS A 54 -0.67 6.81 -5.61
CA LYS A 54 -0.46 5.36 -5.62
C LYS A 54 -1.42 4.67 -6.60
N PHE A 55 -2.69 5.05 -6.63
CA PHE A 55 -3.65 4.53 -7.59
C PHE A 55 -3.21 4.81 -9.03
N ARG A 56 -2.92 6.07 -9.37
CA ARG A 56 -2.46 6.48 -10.72
C ARG A 56 -1.23 5.71 -11.16
N ARG A 57 -0.23 5.59 -10.27
CA ARG A 57 1.02 4.85 -10.54
C ARG A 57 0.77 3.41 -10.99
N PHE A 58 -0.23 2.73 -10.41
CA PHE A 58 -0.55 1.35 -10.77
C PHE A 58 -1.57 1.24 -11.92
N ALA A 59 -2.53 2.16 -11.98
CA ALA A 59 -3.64 2.10 -12.93
C ALA A 59 -3.24 2.61 -14.33
N HIS A 60 -2.50 3.73 -14.42
CA HIS A 60 -2.15 4.34 -15.71
C HIS A 60 -1.45 3.38 -16.68
N PRO A 61 -0.45 2.59 -16.25
CA PRO A 61 0.25 1.69 -17.18
C PRO A 61 -0.60 0.56 -17.73
N VAL A 62 -1.69 0.19 -17.05
CA VAL A 62 -2.55 -0.97 -17.41
C VAL A 62 -3.84 -0.53 -18.09
N LEU A 63 -4.48 0.53 -17.59
CA LEU A 63 -5.79 1.00 -18.03
C LEU A 63 -5.72 2.23 -18.94
N GLY A 64 -4.56 2.88 -19.01
CA GLY A 64 -4.41 4.21 -19.60
C GLY A 64 -4.92 5.31 -18.67
N VAL A 65 -4.45 6.54 -18.93
CA VAL A 65 -4.75 7.74 -18.13
C VAL A 65 -6.26 8.03 -18.13
N ALA A 66 -6.88 8.10 -19.31
CA ALA A 66 -8.29 8.49 -19.44
C ALA A 66 -9.27 7.57 -18.69
N ARG A 67 -9.02 6.26 -18.67
CA ARG A 67 -9.88 5.31 -17.93
C ARG A 67 -9.62 5.40 -16.42
N SER A 68 -8.37 5.55 -16.03
CA SER A 68 -7.97 5.66 -14.63
C SER A 68 -8.52 6.94 -13.98
N ASP A 69 -8.46 8.08 -14.67
CA ASP A 69 -8.99 9.36 -14.18
C ASP A 69 -10.52 9.31 -13.99
N ARG A 70 -11.25 8.62 -14.88
CA ARG A 70 -12.70 8.42 -14.73
C ARG A 70 -13.04 7.57 -13.50
N ILE A 71 -12.27 6.52 -13.25
CA ILE A 71 -12.41 5.67 -12.06
C ILE A 71 -12.16 6.49 -10.79
N GLU A 72 -11.06 7.25 -10.75
CA GLU A 72 -10.71 8.12 -9.63
C GLU A 72 -11.84 9.12 -9.33
N ALA A 73 -12.31 9.84 -10.35
CA ALA A 73 -13.39 10.81 -10.21
C ALA A 73 -14.70 10.16 -9.73
N ALA A 74 -15.05 8.99 -10.27
CA ALA A 74 -16.24 8.26 -9.87
C ALA A 74 -16.20 7.77 -8.42
N VAL A 75 -15.03 7.37 -7.92
CA VAL A 75 -14.83 6.98 -6.51
C VAL A 75 -14.87 8.22 -5.60
N ALA A 76 -14.21 9.31 -5.98
CA ALA A 76 -14.16 10.54 -5.18
C ALA A 76 -15.54 11.20 -5.01
N ALA A 77 -16.40 11.14 -6.04
CA ALA A 77 -17.74 11.72 -6.00
C ALA A 77 -18.78 10.85 -5.27
N ARG A 78 -18.39 9.68 -4.75
CA ARG A 78 -19.32 8.65 -4.28
C ARG A 78 -19.71 8.85 -2.82
N ALA A 79 -21.01 8.72 -2.53
CA ALA A 79 -21.46 8.50 -1.16
C ALA A 79 -21.07 7.09 -0.69
N ALA A 80 -20.78 6.95 0.61
CA ALA A 80 -20.34 5.68 1.21
C ALA A 80 -21.22 4.49 0.81
N ASP A 81 -22.55 4.67 0.84
CA ASP A 81 -23.55 3.63 0.56
C ASP A 81 -24.27 3.78 -0.81
N GLY A 82 -23.73 4.59 -1.72
CA GLY A 82 -24.34 4.80 -3.04
C GLY A 82 -24.33 3.54 -3.92
N PRO A 83 -25.03 3.54 -5.08
CA PRO A 83 -24.86 2.50 -6.10
C PRO A 83 -23.49 2.63 -6.78
N ALA A 84 -22.86 1.50 -7.12
CA ALA A 84 -21.53 1.46 -7.79
C ALA A 84 -21.62 1.08 -9.27
N ARG A 85 -22.84 1.02 -9.84
CA ARG A 85 -23.03 0.41 -11.16
C ARG A 85 -22.26 1.12 -12.29
N SER A 86 -22.21 2.45 -12.26
CA SER A 86 -21.43 3.25 -13.21
C SER A 86 -19.92 2.98 -13.11
N LEU A 87 -19.41 2.62 -11.93
CA LEU A 87 -18.01 2.26 -11.74
C LEU A 87 -17.68 0.87 -12.30
N LEU A 88 -18.64 -0.07 -12.29
CA LEU A 88 -18.41 -1.44 -12.75
C LEU A 88 -18.06 -1.52 -14.23
N GLU A 89 -18.64 -0.65 -15.05
CA GLU A 89 -18.34 -0.57 -16.49
C GLU A 89 -16.87 -0.20 -16.73
N ASP A 90 -16.35 0.72 -15.91
CA ASP A 90 -14.97 1.16 -15.99
C ASP A 90 -13.97 0.23 -15.29
N VAL A 91 -14.40 -0.64 -14.40
CA VAL A 91 -13.50 -1.56 -13.67
C VAL A 91 -13.46 -2.95 -14.30
N LEU A 92 -14.61 -3.48 -14.73
CA LEU A 92 -14.74 -4.89 -15.13
C LEU A 92 -14.55 -5.14 -16.63
N THR A 93 -14.45 -4.10 -17.45
CA THR A 93 -14.17 -4.26 -18.88
C THR A 93 -12.68 -4.59 -19.09
N VAL A 94 -12.38 -5.64 -19.85
CA VAL A 94 -11.01 -5.92 -20.26
C VAL A 94 -10.55 -4.81 -21.22
N PRO A 95 -9.29 -4.32 -21.15
CA PRO A 95 -8.77 -3.36 -22.13
C PRO A 95 -8.91 -3.83 -23.58
#